data_AF-A0A915LL58-F1
#
_entry.id   AF-A0A915LL58-F1
#
_cell.length_a   1.000
_cell.length_b   1.000
_cell.length_c   1.000
_cell.angle_alpha   90.00
_cell.angle_beta   90.00
_cell.angle_gamma   90.00
#
_symmetry.space_group_name_H-M   'P 1'
#
loop_
_entity.id
_entity.type
_entity.pdbx_description
1 polymer ?
#
loop_
_entity_poly.entity_id
_entity_poly.type
_entity_poly.pdbx_seq_one_letter_code
_entity_poly.pdbx_strand_id
1 'polypeptide(L)'
;MFESIGRHIDIRLHLLPLTFMLEFFVTIVVDRWKNIFQNIGFIDSAAFYINTYIRGDETEVNNQRRTLLRYLCLTQVLVLRDISVPVRKRFPNLDSLVDSGLLKKNERELLENIPSVGFNNYWIPINWIFVICYRMRLCGNIVADMLMNAILNEVKCVT
;
A
#
# COMPACT_ATOMS: atom_id res chain seq x y z
N MET A 1 25.38 18.56 -51.00
CA MET A 1 25.03 19.20 -49.71
C MET A 1 24.54 18.17 -48.70
N PHE A 2 23.47 17.41 -48.98
CA PHE A 2 22.93 16.38 -48.06
C PHE A 2 23.96 15.32 -47.65
N GLU A 3 24.74 14.78 -48.59
CA GLU A 3 25.75 13.75 -48.31
C GLU A 3 26.88 14.24 -47.39
N SER A 4 27.25 15.52 -47.51
CA SER A 4 28.24 16.14 -46.62
C SER A 4 27.72 16.30 -45.20
N ILE A 5 26.44 16.56 -45.03
CA ILE A 5 25.78 16.63 -43.71
C ILE A 5 25.69 15.22 -43.11
N GLY A 6 25.31 14.22 -43.92
CA GLY A 6 25.26 12.82 -43.51
C GLY A 6 26.60 12.33 -42.94
N ARG A 7 27.70 12.52 -43.66
CA ARG A 7 29.05 12.16 -43.16
C ARG A 7 29.45 12.92 -41.91
N HIS A 8 29.07 14.19 -41.80
CA HIS A 8 29.41 14.99 -40.62
C HIS A 8 28.69 14.50 -39.35
N ILE A 9 27.45 14.04 -39.48
CA ILE A 9 26.66 13.48 -38.38
C ILE A 9 27.15 12.09 -38.01
N ASP A 10 27.47 11.24 -38.99
CA ASP A 10 27.94 9.87 -38.79
C ASP A 10 29.24 9.81 -37.96
N ILE A 11 30.21 10.67 -38.28
CA ILE A 11 31.46 10.79 -37.52
C ILE A 11 31.19 11.19 -36.05
N ARG A 12 30.19 12.04 -35.80
CA ARG A 12 29.87 12.52 -34.45
C ARG A 12 29.00 11.54 -33.66
N LEU A 13 28.20 10.71 -34.32
CA LEU A 13 27.41 9.65 -33.69
C LEU A 13 28.31 8.64 -32.96
N HIS A 14 29.44 8.28 -33.56
CA HIS A 14 30.42 7.38 -32.94
C HIS A 14 31.19 7.99 -31.74
N LEU A 15 31.19 9.33 -31.60
CA LEU A 15 31.78 10.02 -30.45
C LEU A 15 30.86 9.99 -29.22
N LEU A 16 29.58 9.71 -29.40
CA LEU A 16 28.62 9.61 -28.30
C LEU A 16 28.69 8.19 -27.70
N PRO A 17 29.00 8.03 -26.40
CA PRO A 17 29.05 6.73 -25.76
C PRO A 17 27.63 6.27 -25.38
N LEU A 18 26.77 6.06 -26.39
CA LEU A 18 25.35 5.72 -26.22
C LEU A 18 25.16 4.42 -25.42
N THR A 19 26.01 3.41 -25.64
CA THR A 19 25.97 2.15 -24.90
C THR A 19 26.17 2.37 -23.41
N PHE A 20 27.16 3.19 -23.04
CA PHE A 20 27.45 3.53 -21.65
C PHE A 20 26.32 4.32 -20.99
N MET A 21 25.75 5.30 -21.71
CA MET A 21 24.59 6.05 -21.21
C MET A 21 23.37 5.14 -21.01
N LEU A 22 23.16 4.18 -21.92
CA LEU A 22 22.09 3.20 -21.83
C LEU A 22 22.29 2.25 -20.64
N GLU A 23 23.52 1.78 -20.40
CA GLU A 23 23.84 0.92 -19.26
C GLU A 23 23.51 1.58 -17.92
N PHE A 24 23.89 2.85 -17.73
CA PHE A 24 23.50 3.58 -16.52
C PHE A 24 21.99 3.79 -16.42
N PHE A 25 21.35 4.17 -17.54
CA PHE A 25 19.91 4.36 -17.56
C PHE A 25 19.17 3.08 -17.16
N VAL A 26 19.52 1.95 -17.76
CA VAL A 26 18.93 0.65 -17.45
C VAL A 26 19.19 0.26 -16.00
N THR A 27 20.41 0.47 -15.49
CA THR A 27 20.74 0.19 -14.08
C THR A 27 19.84 0.98 -13.13
N ILE A 28 19.70 2.30 -13.35
CA ILE A 28 18.83 3.17 -12.52
C ILE A 28 17.37 2.70 -12.59
N VAL A 29 16.86 2.36 -13.78
CA VAL A 29 15.48 1.89 -13.96
C VAL A 29 15.26 0.57 -13.22
N VAL A 30 16.18 -0.38 -13.35
CA VAL A 30 16.10 -1.69 -12.68
C VAL A 30 16.15 -1.54 -11.17
N ASP A 31 17.03 -0.68 -10.64
CA ASP A 31 17.14 -0.47 -9.19
C ASP A 31 15.89 0.23 -8.63
N ARG A 32 15.32 1.20 -9.34
CA ARG A 32 14.03 1.78 -8.97
C ARG A 32 12.90 0.75 -8.98
N TRP A 33 12.86 -0.11 -9.99
CA TRP A 33 11.85 -1.17 -10.07
C TRP A 33 11.98 -2.18 -8.92
N LYS A 34 13.21 -2.61 -8.58
CA LYS A 34 13.47 -3.47 -7.43
C LYS A 34 13.02 -2.81 -6.12
N ASN A 35 13.33 -1.53 -5.93
CA ASN A 35 12.90 -0.78 -4.76
C ASN A 35 11.36 -0.71 -4.69
N ILE A 36 10.67 -0.42 -5.79
CA ILE A 36 9.20 -0.43 -5.82
C ILE A 36 8.66 -1.81 -5.41
N PHE A 37 9.21 -2.89 -5.98
CA PHE A 37 8.78 -4.25 -5.69
C PHE A 37 9.01 -4.65 -4.23
N GLN A 38 10.17 -4.31 -3.65
CA GLN A 38 10.50 -4.59 -2.24
C GLN A 38 9.63 -3.80 -1.26
N ASN A 39 9.14 -2.62 -1.65
CA ASN A 39 8.26 -1.79 -0.84
C ASN A 39 6.77 -2.11 -1.06
N ILE A 40 6.41 -3.15 -1.81
CA ILE A 40 5.04 -3.66 -1.80
C ILE A 40 4.80 -4.29 -0.42
N GLY A 41 4.13 -3.56 0.47
CA GLY A 41 3.90 -4.00 1.84
C GLY A 41 2.93 -5.17 1.90
N PHE A 42 3.40 -6.41 1.83
CA PHE A 42 2.57 -7.61 1.96
C PHE A 42 1.89 -7.71 3.34
N ILE A 43 0.65 -8.18 3.40
CA ILE A 43 -0.14 -8.23 4.64
C ILE A 43 0.15 -9.48 5.50
N ASP A 44 0.89 -10.45 4.96
CA ASP A 44 1.05 -11.78 5.54
C ASP A 44 1.62 -11.73 6.96
N SER A 45 2.70 -10.97 7.18
CA SER A 45 3.32 -10.81 8.50
C SER A 45 2.33 -10.21 9.51
N ALA A 46 1.67 -9.12 9.16
CA ALA A 46 0.64 -8.52 10.01
C ALA A 46 -0.51 -9.49 10.30
N ALA A 47 -0.91 -10.29 9.30
CA ALA A 47 -1.96 -11.29 9.46
C ALA A 47 -1.59 -12.40 10.44
N PHE A 48 -0.36 -12.89 10.41
CA PHE A 48 0.12 -13.86 11.39
C PHE A 48 0.09 -13.29 12.81
N TYR A 49 0.51 -12.05 12.99
CA TYR A 49 0.54 -11.41 14.32
C TYR A 49 -0.87 -11.17 14.85
N ILE A 50 -1.78 -10.63 14.02
CA ILE A 50 -3.19 -10.41 14.37
C ILE A 50 -3.85 -11.72 14.80
N ASN A 51 -3.66 -12.81 14.04
CA ASN A 51 -4.26 -14.10 14.36
C ASN A 51 -3.66 -14.75 15.61
N THR A 52 -2.36 -14.56 15.87
CA THR A 52 -1.66 -15.22 16.98
C THR A 52 -1.86 -14.49 18.31
N TYR A 53 -1.85 -13.16 18.29
CA TYR A 53 -1.78 -12.34 19.51
C TYR A 53 -3.13 -11.83 20.01
N ILE A 54 -4.15 -11.77 19.14
CA ILE A 54 -5.52 -11.54 19.57
C ILE A 54 -6.11 -12.86 20.02
N ARG A 55 -6.59 -12.94 21.27
CA ARG A 55 -7.19 -14.14 21.88
C ARG A 55 -8.72 -14.05 21.92
N GLY A 56 -9.36 -15.22 21.92
CA GLY A 56 -10.81 -15.39 21.99
C GLY A 56 -11.41 -15.94 20.70
N ASP A 57 -12.38 -16.84 20.82
CA ASP A 57 -13.04 -17.50 19.69
C ASP A 57 -14.48 -17.03 19.49
N GLU A 58 -14.90 -16.02 20.25
CA GLU A 58 -16.19 -15.37 20.12
C GLU A 58 -16.37 -14.77 18.72
N THR A 59 -17.60 -14.80 18.22
CA THR A 59 -17.96 -14.25 16.91
C THR A 59 -17.52 -12.80 16.76
N GLU A 60 -17.67 -11.99 17.81
CA GLU A 60 -17.27 -10.58 17.82
C GLU A 60 -15.75 -10.42 17.66
N VAL A 61 -14.94 -11.19 18.39
CA VAL A 61 -13.47 -11.18 18.28
C VAL A 61 -13.02 -11.61 16.89
N ASN A 62 -13.63 -12.66 16.35
CA ASN A 62 -13.38 -13.13 14.99
C ASN A 62 -13.73 -12.08 13.93
N ASN A 63 -14.83 -11.37 14.12
CA ASN A 63 -15.23 -10.25 13.26
C ASN A 63 -14.24 -9.09 13.34
N GLN A 64 -13.66 -8.82 14.50
CA GLN A 64 -12.62 -7.81 14.66
C GLN A 64 -11.31 -8.21 13.97
N ARG A 65 -10.83 -9.46 14.11
CA ARG A 65 -9.67 -9.95 13.35
C ARG A 65 -9.86 -9.77 11.84
N ARG A 66 -11.01 -10.18 11.30
CA ARG A 66 -11.37 -9.99 9.88
C ARG A 66 -11.41 -8.51 9.48
N THR A 67 -11.92 -7.65 10.36
CA THR A 67 -11.99 -6.20 10.12
C THR A 67 -10.59 -5.59 10.05
N LEU A 68 -9.67 -5.97 10.96
CA LEU A 68 -8.28 -5.52 10.93
C LEU A 68 -7.58 -5.88 9.62
N LEU A 69 -7.71 -7.14 9.18
CA LEU A 69 -7.12 -7.59 7.91
C LEU A 69 -7.74 -6.87 6.71
N ARG A 70 -9.06 -6.68 6.71
CA ARG A 70 -9.74 -5.93 5.65
C ARG A 70 -9.28 -4.47 5.59
N TYR A 71 -9.01 -3.83 6.72
CA TYR A 71 -8.45 -2.47 6.73
C TYR A 71 -7.02 -2.42 6.19
N LEU A 72 -6.19 -3.43 6.42
CA LEU A 72 -4.88 -3.53 5.77
C LEU A 72 -5.02 -3.62 4.25
N CYS A 73 -5.88 -4.51 3.76
CA CYS A 73 -6.18 -4.63 2.33
C CYS A 73 -6.75 -3.33 1.74
N LEU A 74 -7.64 -2.66 2.48
CA LEU A 74 -8.24 -1.39 2.06
C LEU A 74 -7.17 -0.31 1.89
N THR A 75 -6.25 -0.16 2.86
CA THR A 75 -5.12 0.78 2.75
C THR A 75 -4.27 0.50 1.52
N GLN A 76 -3.89 -0.76 1.28
CA GLN A 76 -3.13 -1.14 0.09
C GLN A 76 -3.87 -0.77 -1.20
N VAL A 77 -5.16 -1.09 -1.30
CA VAL A 77 -5.94 -0.81 -2.50
C VAL A 77 -6.07 0.69 -2.73
N LEU A 78 -6.27 1.49 -1.67
CA LEU A 78 -6.35 2.94 -1.78
C LEU A 78 -5.04 3.55 -2.30
N VAL A 79 -3.88 3.07 -1.82
CA VAL A 79 -2.56 3.51 -2.33
C VAL A 79 -2.34 3.03 -3.77
N LEU A 80 -2.57 1.74 -4.03
CA LEU A 80 -2.34 1.12 -5.33
C LEU A 80 -3.26 1.70 -6.42
N ARG A 81 -4.48 2.13 -6.08
CA ARG A 81 -5.38 2.81 -7.02
C ARG A 81 -4.75 4.08 -7.61
N ASP A 82 -3.87 4.73 -6.86
CA ASP A 82 -3.31 6.00 -7.27
C ASP A 82 -2.00 5.84 -8.07
N ILE A 83 -1.28 4.74 -7.89
CA ILE A 83 -0.03 4.43 -8.62
C ILE A 83 -0.18 3.38 -9.74
N SER A 84 -1.23 2.55 -9.71
CA SER A 84 -1.41 1.42 -10.63
C SER A 84 -2.69 1.56 -11.47
N VAL A 85 -2.52 1.75 -12.78
CA VAL A 85 -3.64 1.87 -13.74
C VAL A 85 -4.57 0.65 -13.72
N PRO A 86 -4.09 -0.62 -13.68
CA PRO A 86 -4.97 -1.78 -13.55
C PRO A 86 -5.83 -1.76 -12.29
N VAL A 87 -5.25 -1.37 -11.15
CA VAL A 87 -6.00 -1.28 -9.88
C VAL A 87 -7.03 -0.15 -9.95
N ARG A 88 -6.67 0.99 -10.54
CA ARG A 88 -7.61 2.09 -10.80
C ARG A 88 -8.78 1.70 -11.70
N LYS A 89 -8.53 0.91 -12.75
CA LYS A 89 -9.59 0.40 -13.62
C LYS A 89 -10.52 -0.57 -12.89
N ARG A 90 -9.98 -1.38 -11.98
CA ARG A 90 -10.77 -2.32 -11.16
C ARG A 90 -11.59 -1.61 -10.07
N PHE A 91 -11.01 -0.59 -9.45
CA PHE A 91 -11.62 0.16 -8.35
C PHE A 91 -11.65 1.66 -8.66
N PRO A 92 -12.49 2.13 -9.60
CA PRO A 92 -12.46 3.52 -10.06
C PRO A 92 -12.92 4.54 -9.01
N ASN A 93 -13.80 4.16 -8.09
CA ASN A 93 -14.42 5.04 -7.11
C ASN A 93 -14.62 4.32 -5.76
N LEU A 94 -15.05 5.05 -4.72
CA LEU A 94 -15.32 4.42 -3.42
C LEU A 94 -16.48 3.42 -3.47
N ASP A 95 -17.47 3.62 -4.35
CA ASP A 95 -18.57 2.69 -4.55
C ASP A 95 -18.08 1.30 -4.96
N SER A 96 -17.12 1.22 -5.89
CA SER A 96 -16.54 -0.06 -6.30
C SER A 96 -15.80 -0.80 -5.18
N LEU A 97 -15.28 -0.08 -4.18
CA LEU A 97 -14.70 -0.69 -2.97
C LEU A 97 -15.77 -1.21 -2.01
N VAL A 98 -16.93 -0.55 -1.99
CA VAL A 98 -18.10 -1.01 -1.23
C VAL A 98 -18.69 -2.26 -1.86
N ASP A 99 -18.87 -2.26 -3.17
CA ASP A 99 -19.40 -3.40 -3.93
C ASP A 99 -18.48 -4.63 -3.81
N SER A 100 -17.16 -4.42 -3.73
CA SER A 100 -16.21 -5.52 -3.52
C SER A 100 -16.12 -6.00 -2.06
N GLY A 101 -16.83 -5.35 -1.13
CA GLY A 101 -16.79 -5.67 0.29
C GLY A 101 -15.49 -5.28 1.02
N LEU A 102 -14.61 -4.49 0.39
CA LEU A 102 -13.40 -3.98 1.03
C LEU A 102 -13.71 -2.81 1.97
N LEU A 103 -14.72 -2.01 1.63
CA LEU A 103 -15.21 -0.88 2.40
C LEU A 103 -16.68 -1.12 2.76
N LYS A 104 -17.11 -0.83 3.99
CA LYS A 104 -18.54 -0.86 4.32
C LYS A 104 -19.20 0.49 4.05
N LYS A 105 -20.53 0.50 3.87
CA LYS A 105 -21.30 1.73 3.59
C LYS A 105 -21.12 2.80 4.68
N ASN A 106 -21.22 2.40 5.94
CA ASN A 106 -20.98 3.30 7.08
C ASN A 106 -19.53 3.82 7.13
N GLU A 107 -18.56 2.99 6.78
CA GLU A 107 -17.14 3.38 6.74
C GLU A 107 -16.84 4.35 5.59
N ARG A 108 -17.53 4.20 4.46
CA ARG A 108 -17.47 5.15 3.36
C ARG A 108 -17.95 6.53 3.80
N GLU A 109 -19.10 6.60 4.47
CA GLU A 109 -19.62 7.88 4.99
C GLU A 109 -18.61 8.53 5.95
N LEU A 110 -17.94 7.74 6.80
CA LEU A 110 -16.86 8.25 7.66
C LEU A 110 -15.67 8.80 6.85
N LEU A 111 -15.27 8.15 5.75
CA LEU A 111 -14.20 8.62 4.88
C LEU A 111 -14.57 9.93 4.15
N GLU A 112 -15.82 10.07 3.72
CA GLU A 112 -16.31 11.27 3.02
C GLU A 112 -16.47 12.47 3.96
N ASN A 113 -16.83 12.22 5.23
CA ASN A 113 -16.99 13.27 6.24
C ASN A 113 -15.65 13.82 6.77
N ILE A 114 -14.52 13.19 6.45
CA ILE A 114 -13.21 13.66 6.89
C ILE A 114 -12.74 14.77 5.94
N PRO A 115 -12.44 15.99 6.46
CA PRO A 115 -12.04 17.11 5.63
C PRO A 115 -10.74 16.78 4.88
N SER A 116 -10.84 16.63 3.56
CA SER A 116 -9.69 16.40 2.68
C SER A 116 -8.95 17.73 2.44
N VAL A 117 -8.12 18.14 3.39
CA VAL A 117 -7.31 19.38 3.31
C VAL A 117 -6.11 19.19 2.36
N GLY A 118 -6.35 18.68 1.16
CA GLY A 118 -5.31 18.46 0.13
C GLY A 118 -4.45 17.21 0.32
N PHE A 119 -4.76 16.34 1.29
CA PHE A 119 -4.04 15.08 1.51
C PHE A 119 -4.89 13.86 1.16
N ASN A 120 -4.21 12.80 0.74
CA ASN A 120 -4.83 11.51 0.48
C ASN A 120 -5.22 10.81 1.78
N ASN A 121 -6.39 10.18 1.76
CA ASN A 121 -7.08 9.61 2.91
C ASN A 121 -6.66 8.17 3.25
N TYR A 122 -5.53 7.68 2.73
CA TYR A 122 -5.11 6.29 2.86
C TYR A 122 -4.67 5.91 4.29
N TRP A 123 -4.34 6.89 5.12
CA TRP A 123 -3.93 6.68 6.51
C TRP A 123 -5.11 6.36 7.44
N ILE A 124 -6.35 6.61 6.99
CA ILE A 124 -7.54 6.50 7.82
C ILE A 124 -7.81 5.05 8.24
N PRO A 125 -7.78 4.03 7.35
CA PRO A 125 -7.97 2.65 7.77
C PRO A 125 -6.83 2.16 8.70
N ILE A 126 -5.61 2.68 8.55
CA ILE A 126 -4.51 2.44 9.51
C ILE A 126 -4.90 2.98 10.88
N ASN A 127 -5.38 4.22 10.97
CA ASN A 127 -5.82 4.78 12.24
C ASN A 127 -6.96 3.95 12.87
N TRP A 128 -7.90 3.44 12.08
CA TRP A 128 -8.94 2.54 12.57
C TRP A 128 -8.38 1.23 13.13
N ILE A 129 -7.34 0.67 12.53
CA ILE A 129 -6.61 -0.50 13.08
C ILE A 129 -6.07 -0.18 14.48
N PHE A 130 -5.43 0.99 14.66
CA PHE A 130 -4.87 1.38 15.95
C PHE A 130 -5.95 1.50 17.02
N VAL A 131 -7.08 2.12 16.67
CA VAL A 131 -8.24 2.25 17.58
C VAL A 131 -8.80 0.88 17.97
N ILE A 132 -8.95 -0.04 17.02
CA ILE A 132 -9.44 -1.40 17.29
C ILE A 132 -8.46 -2.16 18.19
N CYS A 133 -7.16 -2.14 17.87
CA CYS A 133 -6.14 -2.81 18.70
C CYS A 133 -6.13 -2.27 20.13
N TYR A 134 -6.24 -0.95 20.30
CA TYR A 134 -6.34 -0.34 21.62
C TYR A 134 -7.58 -0.81 22.39
N ARG A 135 -8.76 -0.85 21.73
CA ARG A 135 -9.98 -1.37 22.35
C ARG A 135 -9.86 -2.84 22.74
N MET A 136 -9.29 -3.67 21.86
CA MET A 136 -9.04 -5.10 22.12
C MET A 136 -8.07 -5.33 23.27
N ARG A 137 -7.13 -4.41 23.49
CA ARG A 137 -6.25 -4.42 24.66
C ARG A 137 -6.98 -4.09 25.95
N LEU A 138 -7.90 -3.12 25.93
CA LEU A 138 -8.74 -2.77 27.08
C LEU A 138 -9.74 -3.89 27.43
N CYS A 139 -10.29 -4.57 26.43
CA CYS A 139 -11.19 -5.71 26.61
C CYS A 139 -10.48 -7.01 27.04
N GLY A 140 -9.14 -7.01 27.13
CA GLY A 140 -8.36 -8.19 27.54
C GLY A 140 -8.16 -9.24 26.44
N ASN A 141 -8.64 -9.01 25.22
CA ASN A 141 -8.40 -9.89 24.07
C ASN A 141 -6.93 -9.87 23.64
N ILE A 142 -6.24 -8.75 23.82
CA ILE A 142 -4.77 -8.67 23.73
C ILE A 142 -4.22 -8.63 25.14
N VAL A 143 -3.42 -9.64 25.49
CA VAL A 143 -3.02 -9.91 26.89
C VAL A 143 -2.05 -8.85 27.43
N ALA A 144 -1.11 -8.39 26.61
CA ALA A 144 -0.03 -7.50 27.04
C ALA A 144 0.23 -6.38 26.02
N ASP A 145 0.70 -5.24 26.50
CA ASP A 145 1.04 -4.07 25.67
C ASP A 145 2.16 -4.39 24.68
N MET A 146 3.09 -5.27 25.05
CA MET A 146 4.13 -5.78 24.15
C MET A 146 3.55 -6.47 22.91
N LEU A 147 2.48 -7.27 23.08
CA LEU A 147 1.83 -7.96 21.97
C LEU A 147 1.08 -6.97 21.07
N MET A 148 0.41 -5.98 21.66
CA MET A 148 -0.22 -4.89 20.91
C MET A 148 0.82 -4.13 20.08
N ASN A 149 1.94 -3.75 20.68
CA ASN A 149 3.03 -3.05 19.98
C ASN A 149 3.63 -3.90 18.85
N ALA A 150 3.76 -5.21 19.06
CA ALA A 150 4.20 -6.12 18.02
C ALA A 150 3.25 -6.12 16.81
N ILE A 151 1.93 -6.19 17.03
CA ILE A 151 0.94 -6.05 15.95
C ILE A 151 1.09 -4.70 15.25
N LEU A 152 1.15 -3.60 16.01
CA LEU A 152 1.19 -2.25 15.45
C LEU A 152 2.48 -1.97 14.66
N ASN A 153 3.60 -2.60 15.02
CA ASN A 153 4.84 -2.50 14.26
C ASN A 153 4.71 -3.19 12.89
N GLU A 154 4.13 -4.39 12.84
CA GLU A 154 3.88 -5.06 11.55
C GLU A 154 2.90 -4.28 10.67
N VAL A 155 1.87 -3.66 11.26
CA VAL A 155 0.92 -2.80 10.53
C VAL A 155 1.63 -1.61 9.87
N LYS A 156 2.63 -1.01 10.53
CA LYS A 156 3.42 0.10 9.97
C LYS A 156 4.31 -0.35 8.81
N CYS A 157 4.73 -1.60 8.76
CA CYS A 157 5.56 -2.13 7.67
C CYS A 157 4.78 -2.35 6.37
N VAL A 158 3.44 -2.37 6.43
CA VAL A 158 2.55 -2.53 5.27
C VAL A 158 2.36 -1.22 4.49
N THR A 159 2.80 -0.10 5.07
CA THR A 159 2.54 1.27 4.59
C THR A 159 3.81 2.05 4.35
#